data_AF-A0A7C7IPW1-F1
#
_entry.id   AF-A0A7C7IPW1-F1
#
_cell.length_a   1.000
_cell.length_b   1.000
_cell.length_c   1.000
_cell.angle_alpha   90.00
_cell.angle_beta   90.00
_cell.angle_gamma   90.00
#
_symmetry.space_group_name_H-M   'P 1'
#
loop_
_entity.id
_entity.type
_entity.pdbx_description
1 polymer ?
#
loop_
_entity_poly.entity_id
_entity_poly.type
_entity_poly.pdbx_seq_one_letter_code
_entity_poly.pdbx_strand_id
1 'polypeptide(L)'
;MFEDLREYIEWLQSFNKLHKINKKVSSDCEITEIVTRMIEKNGPTLLFENVDNNNIPVIANLFGSEEKVCDALGVENLEDLYSKSENLISLVDKENSSLKEKIDSAFSLLKLSKILPKLVKKGPCQEMVFNPDEYSLTNLPAIKTWPMDAGKYLTSAMVISKNPINDKRNVGIYRVQIIDGTSAIVHWQSYKGGSQNEINAKDLGISTIPVALVIGCDPVSMWAASAPLPPDIDEFILAGFIRSKSVKLVKCKSIPIEVPAHSEIIIEGEQTNITLTL
;
A
#
# COMPACT_ATOMS: atom_id res chain seq x y z
N MET A 1 3.64 7.13 16.33
CA MET A 1 3.21 6.44 15.10
C MET A 1 2.35 7.38 14.28
N PHE A 2 2.57 7.41 12.97
CA PHE A 2 1.98 8.39 12.06
C PHE A 2 0.55 8.01 11.68
N GLU A 3 -0.34 9.00 11.54
CA GLU A 3 -1.69 8.80 11.00
C GLU A 3 -1.67 8.55 9.50
N ASP A 4 -0.80 9.26 8.79
CA ASP A 4 -0.69 9.30 7.34
C ASP A 4 0.77 9.55 6.88
N LEU A 5 0.97 9.65 5.57
CA LEU A 5 2.28 9.90 4.98
C LEU A 5 2.81 11.31 5.27
N ARG A 6 1.93 12.31 5.40
CA ARG A 6 2.34 13.71 5.60
C ARG A 6 2.91 13.92 6.99
N GLU A 7 2.28 13.36 8.02
CA GLU A 7 2.83 13.34 9.38
C GLU A 7 4.21 12.66 9.41
N TYR A 8 4.41 11.59 8.63
CA TYR A 8 5.71 10.93 8.54
C TYR A 8 6.77 11.80 7.83
N ILE A 9 6.39 12.50 6.76
CA ILE A 9 7.28 13.44 6.05
C ILE A 9 7.70 14.60 6.98
N GLU A 10 6.77 15.16 7.74
CA GLU A 10 7.06 16.20 8.74
C GLU A 10 8.01 15.70 9.82
N TRP A 11 7.80 14.47 10.29
CA TRP A 11 8.71 13.83 11.24
C TRP A 11 10.11 13.66 10.64
N LEU A 12 10.23 13.08 9.44
CA LEU A 12 11.53 12.94 8.75
C LEU A 12 12.24 14.28 8.60
N GLN A 13 11.50 15.35 8.29
CA GLN A 13 12.05 16.69 8.20
C GLN A 13 12.58 17.20 9.55
N SER A 14 11.84 17.01 10.65
CA SER A 14 12.25 17.48 11.98
C SER A 14 13.49 16.76 12.53
N PHE A 15 13.76 15.53 12.06
CA PHE A 15 14.95 14.75 12.42
C PHE A 15 16.09 14.83 11.38
N ASN A 16 16.01 15.74 10.39
CA ASN A 16 16.98 15.87 9.29
C ASN A 16 17.18 14.56 8.49
N LYS A 17 16.16 13.71 8.42
CA LYS A 17 16.13 12.45 7.67
C LYS A 17 15.48 12.59 6.29
N LEU A 18 15.00 13.79 5.95
CA LEU A 18 14.43 14.14 4.64
C LEU A 18 15.32 15.15 3.91
N HIS A 19 15.58 14.91 2.63
CA HIS A 19 16.17 15.90 1.73
C HIS A 19 15.17 16.27 0.62
N LYS A 20 14.81 17.56 0.54
CA LYS A 20 13.91 18.09 -0.49
C LYS A 20 14.73 18.56 -1.69
N ILE A 21 14.32 18.15 -2.88
CA ILE A 21 14.95 18.46 -4.15
C ILE A 21 13.96 19.28 -4.98
N ASN A 22 14.22 20.57 -5.09
CA ASN A 22 13.41 21.51 -5.88
C ASN A 22 13.87 21.64 -7.34
N LYS A 23 15.07 21.15 -7.65
CA LYS A 23 15.58 21.12 -9.02
C LYS A 23 14.71 20.19 -9.84
N LYS A 24 14.41 20.59 -11.08
CA LYS A 24 13.74 19.73 -12.04
C LYS A 24 14.52 18.43 -12.22
N VAL A 25 13.82 17.31 -12.06
CA VAL A 25 14.32 15.96 -12.32
C VAL A 25 13.38 15.21 -13.26
N SER A 26 13.92 14.27 -14.03
CA SER A 26 13.21 13.39 -14.92
C SER A 26 12.67 12.16 -14.18
N SER A 27 11.42 11.77 -14.48
CA SER A 27 10.90 10.45 -14.06
C SER A 27 11.45 9.30 -14.90
N ASP A 28 12.14 9.60 -16.01
CA ASP A 28 12.85 8.63 -16.83
C ASP A 28 14.29 8.47 -16.34
N CYS A 29 14.53 7.38 -15.59
CA CYS A 29 15.80 6.90 -15.03
C CYS A 29 16.51 7.84 -14.03
N GLU A 30 16.35 9.16 -14.10
CA GLU A 30 17.11 10.13 -13.29
C GLU A 30 16.79 10.01 -11.79
N ILE A 31 15.50 9.98 -11.42
CA ILE A 31 15.10 9.74 -10.02
C ILE A 31 15.71 8.42 -9.51
N THR A 32 15.66 7.36 -10.32
CA THR A 32 16.22 6.06 -9.94
C THR A 32 17.72 6.14 -9.71
N GLU A 33 18.48 6.77 -10.61
CA GLU A 33 19.93 6.93 -10.45
C GLU A 33 20.28 7.68 -9.15
N ILE A 34 19.54 8.76 -8.85
CA ILE A 34 19.73 9.53 -7.61
C ILE A 34 19.43 8.65 -6.39
N VAL A 35 18.29 7.96 -6.39
CA VAL A 35 17.85 7.10 -5.28
C VAL A 35 18.83 5.94 -5.06
N THR A 36 19.30 5.29 -6.12
CA THR A 36 20.29 4.19 -6.05
C THR A 36 21.57 4.66 -5.34
N ARG A 37 22.14 5.80 -5.76
CA ARG A 37 23.32 6.38 -5.09
C ARG A 37 23.06 6.76 -3.63
N MET A 38 21.84 7.16 -3.29
CA MET A 38 21.50 7.46 -1.90
C MET A 38 21.38 6.19 -1.06
N ILE A 39 20.79 5.12 -1.58
CA ILE A 39 20.73 3.82 -0.88
C ILE A 39 22.14 3.32 -0.57
N GLU A 40 23.05 3.34 -1.56
CA GLU A 40 24.46 2.92 -1.38
C GLU A 40 25.20 3.70 -0.30
N LYS A 41 24.82 4.96 -0.07
CA LYS A 41 25.43 5.84 0.92
C LYS A 41 24.67 5.88 2.24
N ASN A 42 23.63 5.05 2.40
CA ASN A 42 22.64 5.15 3.48
C ASN A 42 22.12 6.60 3.68
N GLY A 43 21.92 7.31 2.57
CA GLY A 43 21.46 8.69 2.53
C GLY A 43 19.99 8.87 2.96
N PRO A 44 19.50 10.11 3.03
CA PRO A 44 18.17 10.43 3.54
C PRO A 44 17.03 9.95 2.61
N THR A 45 15.81 9.98 3.12
CA THR A 45 14.60 9.94 2.30
C THR A 45 14.58 11.17 1.38
N LEU A 46 14.15 11.01 0.14
CA LEU A 46 14.15 12.10 -0.85
C LEU A 46 12.72 12.52 -1.20
N LEU A 47 12.48 13.83 -1.22
CA LEU A 47 11.25 14.42 -1.75
C LEU A 47 11.58 15.28 -2.98
N PHE A 48 11.21 14.82 -4.15
CA PHE A 48 11.37 15.53 -5.41
C PHE A 48 10.13 16.38 -5.68
N GLU A 49 10.27 17.71 -5.61
CA GLU A 49 9.15 18.64 -5.71
C GLU A 49 8.83 19.05 -7.16
N ASN A 50 9.74 18.76 -8.10
CA ASN A 50 9.58 19.10 -9.52
C ASN A 50 10.03 17.93 -10.40
N VAL A 51 9.08 17.05 -10.73
CA VAL A 51 9.32 15.88 -11.60
C VAL A 51 8.66 16.12 -12.94
N ASP A 52 9.43 16.26 -14.02
CA ASP A 52 8.92 16.53 -15.38
C ASP A 52 7.95 17.73 -15.48
N ASN A 53 8.13 18.76 -14.65
CA ASN A 53 7.18 19.89 -14.49
C ASN A 53 5.77 19.48 -14.02
N ASN A 54 5.65 18.31 -13.39
CA ASN A 54 4.42 17.86 -12.73
C ASN A 54 4.27 18.54 -11.36
N ASN A 55 3.03 18.85 -10.98
CA ASN A 55 2.70 19.44 -9.68
C ASN A 55 2.61 18.41 -8.55
N ILE A 56 2.63 17.11 -8.88
CA ILE A 56 2.66 16.03 -7.90
C ILE A 56 4.12 15.74 -7.52
N PRO A 57 4.52 15.97 -6.26
CA PRO A 57 5.86 15.62 -5.79
C PRO A 57 6.01 14.10 -5.68
N VAL A 58 7.24 13.61 -5.83
CA VAL A 58 7.57 12.19 -5.68
C VAL A 58 8.42 12.02 -4.43
N ILE A 59 7.96 11.19 -3.50
CA ILE A 59 8.78 10.73 -2.38
C ILE A 59 9.39 9.36 -2.70
N ALA A 60 10.66 9.18 -2.38
CA ALA A 60 11.40 7.95 -2.62
C ALA A 60 12.37 7.66 -1.48
N ASN A 61 12.93 6.44 -1.48
CA ASN A 61 13.87 5.97 -0.47
C ASN A 61 13.27 5.86 0.95
N LEU A 62 11.95 5.68 1.07
CA LEU A 62 11.23 5.59 2.36
C LEU A 62 11.69 4.43 3.24
N PHE A 63 12.05 3.30 2.63
CA PHE A 63 12.43 2.06 3.33
C PHE A 63 13.82 1.57 2.89
N GLY A 64 14.68 2.46 2.40
CA GLY A 64 15.95 2.07 1.76
C GLY A 64 17.07 1.65 2.71
N SER A 65 16.82 1.62 4.02
CA SER A 65 17.73 1.04 5.00
C SER A 65 16.96 0.53 6.22
N GLU A 66 17.58 -0.35 7.00
CA GLU A 66 17.00 -0.91 8.23
C GLU A 66 16.54 0.19 9.20
N GLU A 67 17.37 1.20 9.42
CA GLU A 67 17.02 2.36 10.27
C GLU A 67 15.73 3.03 9.81
N LYS A 68 15.56 3.23 8.49
CA LYS A 68 14.34 3.87 7.96
C LYS A 68 13.12 2.98 8.13
N VAL A 69 13.27 1.66 7.99
CA VAL A 69 12.18 0.72 8.28
C VAL A 69 11.80 0.80 9.76
N CYS A 70 12.78 0.80 10.66
CA CYS A 70 12.55 0.96 12.10
C CYS A 70 11.83 2.28 12.44
N ASP A 71 12.28 3.40 11.87
CA ASP A 71 11.66 4.72 12.03
C ASP A 71 10.19 4.71 11.56
N ALA A 72 9.94 4.14 10.38
CA ALA A 72 8.64 4.08 9.74
C ALA A 72 7.64 3.23 10.53
N LEU A 73 8.14 2.17 11.17
CA LEU A 73 7.36 1.22 11.97
C LEU A 73 7.36 1.55 13.47
N GLY A 74 8.09 2.58 13.91
CA GLY A 74 8.20 2.98 15.31
C GLY A 74 8.76 1.88 16.22
N VAL A 75 9.79 1.16 15.75
CA VAL A 75 10.51 0.12 16.50
C VAL A 75 11.98 0.49 16.63
N GLU A 76 12.68 -0.01 17.64
CA GLU A 76 14.12 0.27 17.82
C GLU A 76 14.97 -0.57 16.87
N ASN A 77 14.55 -1.81 16.62
CA ASN A 77 15.20 -2.76 15.72
C ASN A 77 14.16 -3.70 15.08
N LEU A 78 14.57 -4.45 14.06
CA LEU A 78 13.68 -5.38 13.36
C LEU A 78 13.30 -6.61 14.19
N GLU A 79 14.11 -7.00 15.18
CA GLU A 79 13.82 -8.15 16.05
C GLU A 79 12.61 -7.88 16.96
N ASP A 80 12.47 -6.65 17.44
CA ASP A 80 11.28 -6.17 18.14
C ASP A 80 10.02 -6.24 17.27
N LEU A 81 10.16 -6.04 15.95
CA LEU A 81 9.05 -6.18 15.01
C LEU A 81 8.66 -7.64 14.82
N TYR A 82 9.64 -8.53 14.63
CA TYR A 82 9.39 -9.97 14.48
C TYR A 82 8.67 -10.52 15.72
N SER A 83 9.20 -10.27 16.91
CA SER A 83 8.59 -10.72 18.17
C SER A 83 7.17 -10.17 18.37
N LYS A 84 6.91 -8.91 17.99
CA LYS A 84 5.54 -8.36 17.98
C LYS A 84 4.65 -9.10 16.98
N SER A 85 5.12 -9.37 15.76
CA SER A 85 4.34 -10.02 14.71
C SER A 85 4.02 -11.50 15.01
N GLU A 86 4.95 -12.26 15.58
CA GLU A 86 4.72 -13.65 16.00
C GLU A 86 3.63 -13.75 17.08
N ASN A 87 3.59 -12.79 18.00
CA ASN A 87 2.52 -12.71 18.99
C ASN A 87 1.15 -12.51 18.33
N LEU A 88 1.05 -11.74 17.26
CA LEU A 88 -0.22 -11.59 16.53
C LEU A 88 -0.63 -12.88 15.83
N ILE A 89 0.29 -13.53 15.12
CA ILE A 89 0.01 -14.77 14.37
C ILE A 89 -0.40 -15.89 15.33
N SER A 90 0.33 -16.07 16.43
CA SER A 90 0.02 -17.09 17.44
C SER A 90 -1.31 -16.87 18.19
N LEU A 91 -1.81 -15.63 18.24
CA LEU A 91 -3.14 -15.32 18.79
C LEU A 91 -4.27 -15.72 17.82
N VAL A 92 -4.03 -15.68 16.52
CA VAL A 92 -4.99 -16.08 15.49
C VAL A 92 -5.04 -17.60 15.34
N ASP A 93 -3.90 -18.29 15.51
CA ASP A 93 -3.82 -19.75 15.42
C ASP A 93 -4.49 -20.50 16.59
N LYS A 94 -4.77 -19.82 17.71
CA LYS A 94 -5.41 -20.44 18.89
C LYS A 94 -6.93 -20.39 18.81
N GLU A 95 -7.50 -20.99 17.77
CA GLU A 95 -8.92 -21.37 17.76
C GLU A 95 -9.07 -22.72 18.50
N ASN A 96 -9.19 -22.69 19.83
CA ASN A 96 -9.86 -23.70 20.67
C ASN A 96 -9.53 -23.48 22.15
N SER A 97 -10.28 -22.65 22.89
CA SER A 97 -10.17 -22.70 24.36
C SER A 97 -11.31 -22.05 25.18
N SER A 98 -11.20 -22.20 26.51
CA SER A 98 -12.23 -22.38 27.54
C SER A 98 -12.85 -21.09 28.12
N LEU A 99 -13.83 -21.21 29.05
CA LEU A 99 -14.56 -20.08 29.67
C LEU A 99 -13.69 -19.02 30.38
N LYS A 100 -12.48 -19.36 30.86
CA LYS A 100 -11.57 -18.39 31.49
C LYS A 100 -10.83 -17.56 30.43
N GLU A 101 -10.46 -18.20 29.33
CA GLU A 101 -9.93 -17.53 28.14
C GLU A 101 -11.00 -16.70 27.43
N LYS A 102 -12.31 -16.93 27.66
CA LYS A 102 -13.36 -16.04 27.16
C LYS A 102 -13.42 -14.67 27.84
N ILE A 103 -12.95 -14.57 29.10
CA ILE A 103 -12.91 -13.29 29.84
C ILE A 103 -11.61 -12.54 29.50
N ASP A 104 -10.49 -13.25 29.45
CA ASP A 104 -9.24 -12.69 28.89
C ASP A 104 -9.41 -12.35 27.41
N SER A 105 -10.22 -13.12 26.67
CA SER A 105 -10.59 -12.79 25.31
C SER A 105 -11.51 -11.59 25.25
N ALA A 106 -12.42 -11.33 26.19
CA ALA A 106 -13.19 -10.09 26.17
C ALA A 106 -12.29 -8.84 26.32
N PHE A 107 -11.28 -8.92 27.19
CA PHE A 107 -10.27 -7.85 27.36
C PHE A 107 -9.31 -7.76 26.16
N SER A 108 -8.93 -8.90 25.58
CA SER A 108 -8.13 -8.94 24.36
C SER A 108 -8.94 -8.48 23.15
N LEU A 109 -10.24 -8.77 23.07
CA LEU A 109 -11.21 -8.36 22.05
C LEU A 109 -11.41 -6.85 22.09
N LEU A 110 -11.47 -6.25 23.29
CA LEU A 110 -11.45 -4.79 23.46
C LEU A 110 -10.14 -4.17 22.94
N LYS A 111 -8.98 -4.80 23.18
CA LYS A 111 -7.70 -4.37 22.59
C LYS A 111 -7.66 -4.60 21.08
N LEU A 112 -8.19 -5.72 20.59
CA LEU A 112 -8.33 -6.08 19.18
C LEU A 112 -9.25 -5.10 18.44
N SER A 113 -10.34 -4.65 19.07
CA SER A 113 -11.25 -3.66 18.48
C SER A 113 -10.56 -2.32 18.14
N LYS A 114 -9.46 -1.99 18.84
CA LYS A 114 -8.66 -0.80 18.59
C LYS A 114 -7.66 -0.96 17.44
N ILE A 115 -7.43 -2.17 16.95
CA ILE A 115 -6.52 -2.46 15.83
C ILE A 115 -7.29 -2.82 14.56
N LEU A 116 -8.52 -3.35 14.70
CA LEU A 116 -9.35 -3.67 13.54
C LEU A 116 -9.60 -2.43 12.67
N PRO A 117 -9.56 -2.55 11.34
CA PRO A 117 -9.81 -1.44 10.44
C PRO A 117 -11.20 -0.82 10.69
N LYS A 118 -11.27 0.51 10.66
CA LYS A 118 -12.49 1.25 10.97
C LYS A 118 -13.01 1.96 9.74
N LEU A 119 -14.21 1.60 9.29
CA LEU A 119 -14.88 2.30 8.21
C LEU A 119 -15.32 3.71 8.66
N VAL A 120 -14.96 4.73 7.89
CA VAL A 120 -15.38 6.12 8.05
C VAL A 120 -16.17 6.60 6.84
N LYS A 121 -16.96 7.67 7.02
CA LYS A 121 -17.85 8.18 5.96
C LYS A 121 -17.13 8.96 4.86
N LYS A 122 -16.04 9.66 5.22
CA LYS A 122 -15.24 10.50 4.33
C LYS A 122 -13.78 10.43 4.76
N GLY A 123 -12.86 10.59 3.81
CA GLY A 123 -11.43 10.69 4.04
C GLY A 123 -10.81 11.80 3.17
N PRO A 124 -9.68 12.40 3.58
CA PRO A 124 -8.96 13.39 2.76
C PRO A 124 -8.61 12.90 1.35
N CYS A 125 -8.43 11.60 1.17
CA CYS A 125 -8.17 10.97 -0.13
C CYS A 125 -9.30 11.14 -1.18
N GLN A 126 -10.44 11.72 -0.78
CA GLN A 126 -11.60 11.96 -1.64
C GLN A 126 -11.92 13.45 -1.80
N GLU A 127 -11.00 14.36 -1.45
CA GLU A 127 -11.18 15.81 -1.61
C GLU A 127 -11.25 16.22 -3.09
N MET A 128 -10.48 15.56 -3.94
CA MET A 128 -10.49 15.74 -5.39
C MET A 128 -10.81 14.40 -6.06
N VAL A 129 -11.84 14.37 -6.90
CA VAL A 129 -12.26 13.18 -7.66
C VAL A 129 -12.36 13.60 -9.12
N PHE A 130 -11.67 12.86 -9.98
CA PHE A 130 -11.59 13.16 -11.41
C PHE A 130 -12.13 11.98 -12.22
N ASN A 131 -12.75 12.30 -13.34
CA ASN A 131 -12.99 11.29 -14.36
C ASN A 131 -11.72 11.05 -15.19
N PRO A 132 -11.58 9.89 -15.86
CA PRO A 132 -10.38 9.59 -16.64
C PRO A 132 -10.08 10.60 -17.77
N ASP A 133 -11.10 11.27 -18.31
CA ASP A 133 -10.96 12.31 -19.32
C ASP A 133 -10.38 13.63 -18.77
N GLU A 134 -10.51 13.86 -17.46
CA GLU A 134 -10.01 15.05 -16.76
C GLU A 134 -8.60 14.81 -16.20
N TYR A 135 -8.38 13.62 -15.65
CA TYR A 135 -7.11 13.22 -15.07
C TYR A 135 -6.87 11.73 -15.30
N SER A 136 -5.85 11.42 -16.09
CA SER A 136 -5.52 10.07 -16.55
C SER A 136 -4.29 9.50 -15.82
N LEU A 137 -4.03 8.20 -15.98
CA LEU A 137 -2.84 7.55 -15.43
C LEU A 137 -1.54 8.18 -15.94
N THR A 138 -1.50 8.64 -17.20
CA THR A 138 -0.29 9.25 -17.78
C THR A 138 0.05 10.61 -17.19
N ASN A 139 -0.87 11.23 -16.43
CA ASN A 139 -0.63 12.47 -15.70
C ASN A 139 0.14 12.24 -14.40
N LEU A 140 0.27 11.00 -13.91
CA LEU A 140 1.04 10.68 -12.71
C LEU A 140 2.55 10.72 -13.00
N PRO A 141 3.39 11.17 -12.04
CA PRO A 141 4.85 11.14 -12.18
C PRO A 141 5.39 9.71 -11.95
N ALA A 142 4.86 8.73 -12.68
CA ALA A 142 5.30 7.34 -12.63
C ALA A 142 6.73 7.20 -13.16
N ILE A 143 7.50 6.28 -12.59
CA ILE A 143 8.95 6.19 -12.80
C ILE A 143 9.26 5.13 -13.84
N LYS A 144 10.09 5.46 -14.83
CA LYS A 144 10.78 4.45 -15.62
C LYS A 144 12.12 4.17 -14.94
N THR A 145 12.24 3.00 -14.35
CA THR A 145 13.34 2.67 -13.44
C THR A 145 14.63 2.42 -14.20
N TRP A 146 14.57 1.67 -15.30
CA TRP A 146 15.74 1.30 -16.09
C TRP A 146 15.62 1.71 -17.56
N PRO A 147 16.74 1.96 -18.27
CA PRO A 147 16.71 2.39 -19.67
C PRO A 147 15.92 1.47 -20.61
N MET A 148 15.98 0.16 -20.34
CA MET A 148 15.35 -0.90 -21.12
C MET A 148 13.97 -1.31 -20.61
N ASP A 149 13.44 -0.69 -19.55
CA ASP A 149 12.07 -0.93 -19.12
C ASP A 149 11.08 -0.53 -20.22
N ALA A 150 10.04 -1.34 -20.41
CA ALA A 150 9.03 -1.16 -21.44
C ALA A 150 8.15 0.10 -21.26
N GLY A 151 8.19 0.73 -20.07
CA GLY A 151 7.39 1.91 -19.77
C GLY A 151 7.62 2.44 -18.36
N LYS A 152 6.72 3.33 -17.93
CA LYS A 152 6.69 3.90 -16.58
C LYS A 152 5.86 3.01 -15.67
N TYR A 153 6.27 2.92 -14.41
CA TYR A 153 5.66 2.05 -13.41
C TYR A 153 5.29 2.81 -12.14
N LEU A 154 4.19 2.40 -11.52
CA LEU A 154 3.94 2.63 -10.11
C LEU A 154 4.62 1.47 -9.35
N THR A 155 5.69 1.79 -8.62
CA THR A 155 6.60 0.79 -8.04
C THR A 155 6.22 0.35 -6.63
N SER A 156 5.40 1.14 -5.93
CA SER A 156 4.97 0.89 -4.55
C SER A 156 3.45 1.07 -4.40
N ALA A 157 2.69 0.70 -5.43
CA ALA A 157 1.24 0.75 -5.38
C ALA A 157 0.71 -0.43 -4.55
N MET A 158 -0.07 -0.11 -3.51
CA MET A 158 -0.88 -1.08 -2.80
C MET A 158 -2.10 -1.39 -3.67
N VAL A 159 -2.19 -2.62 -4.16
CA VAL A 159 -3.33 -3.09 -4.95
C VAL A 159 -4.28 -3.82 -4.02
N ILE A 160 -5.49 -3.29 -3.93
CA ILE A 160 -6.56 -3.81 -3.08
C ILE A 160 -7.59 -4.48 -3.98
N SER A 161 -7.89 -5.74 -3.67
CA SER A 161 -8.97 -6.50 -4.28
C SER A 161 -9.69 -7.33 -3.22
N LYS A 162 -10.84 -7.89 -3.58
CA LYS A 162 -11.58 -8.82 -2.71
C LYS A 162 -11.68 -10.19 -3.36
N ASN A 163 -11.64 -11.21 -2.53
CA ASN A 163 -11.88 -12.57 -2.96
C ASN A 163 -13.37 -12.73 -3.32
N PRO A 164 -13.70 -13.14 -4.56
CA PRO A 164 -15.08 -13.21 -5.02
C PRO A 164 -15.92 -14.28 -4.31
N ILE A 165 -15.31 -15.23 -3.59
CA ILE A 165 -16.01 -16.30 -2.87
C ILE A 165 -16.46 -15.86 -1.47
N ASN A 166 -15.61 -15.13 -0.75
CA ASN A 166 -15.81 -14.87 0.68
C ASN A 166 -15.68 -13.39 1.09
N ASP A 167 -15.56 -12.47 0.12
CA ASP A 167 -15.42 -11.02 0.29
C ASP A 167 -14.20 -10.59 1.13
N LYS A 168 -13.26 -11.50 1.42
CA LYS A 168 -12.03 -11.15 2.15
C LYS A 168 -11.16 -10.23 1.30
N ARG A 169 -10.67 -9.15 1.92
CA ARG A 169 -9.74 -8.22 1.30
C ARG A 169 -8.35 -8.85 1.17
N ASN A 170 -7.68 -8.52 0.08
CA ASN A 170 -6.26 -8.72 -0.14
C ASN A 170 -5.62 -7.37 -0.44
N VAL A 171 -4.52 -7.05 0.22
CA VAL A 171 -3.70 -5.87 -0.07
C VAL A 171 -2.28 -6.32 -0.40
N GLY A 172 -1.82 -6.08 -1.62
CA GLY A 172 -0.47 -6.44 -2.02
C GLY A 172 0.27 -5.28 -2.66
N ILE A 173 1.58 -5.15 -2.42
CA ILE A 173 2.42 -4.31 -3.27
C ILE A 173 2.70 -5.07 -4.58
N TYR A 174 2.25 -4.50 -5.69
CA TYR A 174 2.58 -5.01 -7.03
C TYR A 174 3.13 -3.91 -7.91
N ARG A 175 4.01 -4.30 -8.83
CA ARG A 175 4.48 -3.40 -9.89
C ARG A 175 3.34 -3.19 -10.88
N VAL A 176 2.97 -1.94 -11.14
CA VAL A 176 1.90 -1.58 -12.08
C VAL A 176 2.51 -0.81 -13.26
N GLN A 177 2.45 -1.38 -14.46
CA GLN A 177 2.90 -0.72 -15.69
C GLN A 177 1.79 0.17 -16.23
N ILE A 178 2.07 1.46 -16.45
CA ILE A 178 1.14 2.33 -17.17
C ILE A 178 1.29 2.04 -18.66
N ILE A 179 0.17 1.74 -19.33
CA ILE A 179 0.13 1.49 -20.77
C ILE A 179 -0.36 2.75 -21.51
N ASP A 180 -1.48 3.30 -21.03
CA ASP A 180 -2.08 4.52 -21.57
C ASP A 180 -2.82 5.29 -20.45
N GLY A 181 -3.66 6.26 -20.81
CA GLY A 181 -4.39 7.09 -19.85
C GLY A 181 -5.38 6.33 -18.96
N THR A 182 -5.87 5.18 -19.40
CA THR A 182 -6.95 4.43 -18.73
C THR A 182 -6.58 2.97 -18.43
N SER A 183 -5.48 2.47 -19.01
CA SER A 183 -5.08 1.08 -18.93
C SER A 183 -3.72 0.91 -18.25
N ALA A 184 -3.62 -0.11 -17.38
CA ALA A 184 -2.39 -0.50 -16.74
C ALA A 184 -2.31 -2.02 -16.57
N ILE A 185 -1.09 -2.55 -16.47
CA ILE A 185 -0.84 -3.97 -16.20
C ILE A 185 -0.43 -4.12 -14.75
N VAL A 186 -1.20 -4.87 -13.97
CA VAL A 186 -0.84 -5.25 -12.60
C VAL A 186 -0.08 -6.57 -12.63
N HIS A 187 1.20 -6.55 -12.23
CA HIS A 187 2.01 -7.76 -12.19
C HIS A 187 1.83 -8.50 -10.86
N TRP A 188 0.67 -9.14 -10.68
CA TRP A 188 0.46 -10.04 -9.55
C TRP A 188 1.17 -11.38 -9.76
N GLN A 189 2.19 -11.66 -8.95
CA GLN A 189 2.93 -12.92 -9.04
C GLN A 189 2.03 -14.12 -8.70
N SER A 190 2.32 -15.26 -9.31
CA SER A 190 1.66 -16.53 -8.98
C SER A 190 1.72 -16.79 -7.47
N TYR A 191 0.65 -17.40 -6.93
CA TYR A 191 0.50 -17.73 -5.51
C TYR A 191 0.33 -16.53 -4.56
N LYS A 192 0.21 -15.29 -5.07
CA LYS A 192 -0.21 -14.13 -4.27
C LYS A 192 -1.73 -14.03 -4.24
N GLY A 193 -2.30 -13.42 -3.20
CA GLY A 193 -3.75 -13.39 -3.01
C GLY A 193 -4.50 -12.71 -4.16
N GLY A 194 -3.92 -11.71 -4.82
CA GLY A 194 -4.45 -11.16 -6.08
C GLY A 194 -4.63 -12.22 -7.18
N SER A 195 -3.59 -13.03 -7.46
CA SER A 195 -3.67 -14.11 -8.44
C SER A 195 -4.68 -15.19 -8.04
N GLN A 196 -4.81 -15.48 -6.73
CA GLN A 196 -5.86 -16.39 -6.25
C GLN A 196 -7.26 -15.83 -6.48
N ASN A 197 -7.45 -14.52 -6.30
CA ASN A 197 -8.72 -13.86 -6.61
C ASN A 197 -9.04 -13.95 -8.10
N GLU A 198 -8.04 -13.82 -8.99
CA GLU A 198 -8.18 -14.04 -10.44
C GLU A 198 -8.67 -15.46 -10.77
N ILE A 199 -8.03 -16.47 -10.18
CA ILE A 199 -8.37 -17.88 -10.39
C ILE A 199 -9.79 -18.15 -9.90
N ASN A 200 -10.13 -17.71 -8.69
CA ASN A 200 -11.46 -17.88 -8.12
C ASN A 200 -12.54 -17.19 -8.97
N ALA A 201 -12.26 -15.99 -9.50
CA ALA A 201 -13.18 -15.29 -10.39
C ALA A 201 -13.41 -16.07 -11.68
N LYS A 202 -12.35 -16.60 -12.29
CA LYS A 202 -12.45 -17.44 -13.51
C LYS A 202 -13.30 -18.68 -13.26
N ASP A 203 -13.07 -19.39 -12.15
CA ASP A 203 -13.82 -20.59 -11.78
C ASP A 203 -15.31 -20.30 -11.55
N LEU A 204 -15.65 -19.09 -11.10
CA LEU A 204 -17.02 -18.61 -10.92
C LEU A 204 -17.63 -18.00 -12.19
N GLY A 205 -16.90 -17.91 -13.31
CA GLY A 205 -17.35 -17.25 -14.53
C GLY A 205 -17.48 -15.73 -14.43
N ILE A 206 -16.78 -15.11 -13.47
CA ILE A 206 -16.74 -13.66 -13.28
C ILE A 206 -15.72 -13.08 -14.26
N SER A 207 -16.18 -12.13 -15.09
CA SER A 207 -15.37 -11.53 -16.16
C SER A 207 -14.44 -10.41 -15.67
N THR A 208 -14.80 -9.73 -14.58
CA THR A 208 -14.04 -8.60 -14.03
C THR A 208 -13.94 -8.63 -12.51
N ILE A 209 -12.81 -8.17 -11.98
CA ILE A 209 -12.57 -8.05 -10.53
C ILE A 209 -12.36 -6.56 -10.21
N PRO A 210 -13.14 -5.97 -9.29
CA PRO A 210 -12.85 -4.62 -8.82
C PRO A 210 -11.45 -4.53 -8.20
N VAL A 211 -10.71 -3.47 -8.52
CA VAL A 211 -9.36 -3.24 -8.02
C VAL A 211 -9.17 -1.76 -7.71
N ALA A 212 -8.58 -1.46 -6.54
CA ALA A 212 -8.09 -0.13 -6.21
C ALA A 212 -6.56 -0.13 -6.14
N LEU A 213 -5.91 0.85 -6.79
CA LEU A 213 -4.49 1.14 -6.58
C LEU A 213 -4.40 2.30 -5.59
N VAL A 214 -3.64 2.10 -4.51
CA VAL A 214 -3.42 3.10 -3.47
C VAL A 214 -1.96 3.49 -3.45
N ILE A 215 -1.69 4.79 -3.57
CA ILE A 215 -0.35 5.37 -3.58
C ILE A 215 -0.24 6.36 -2.42
N GLY A 216 0.81 6.22 -1.62
CA GLY A 216 1.11 7.10 -0.49
C GLY A 216 0.09 6.96 0.64
N CYS A 217 0.25 5.97 1.50
CA CYS A 217 -0.51 5.80 2.73
C CYS A 217 0.42 5.98 3.94
N ASP A 218 -0.09 5.82 5.16
CA ASP A 218 0.78 5.68 6.32
C ASP A 218 1.84 4.58 6.10
N PRO A 219 3.07 4.80 6.57
CA PRO A 219 4.20 3.91 6.27
C PRO A 219 3.98 2.48 6.77
N VAL A 220 3.24 2.30 7.87
CA VAL A 220 2.97 0.98 8.43
C VAL A 220 2.05 0.19 7.52
N SER A 221 0.98 0.79 6.99
CA SER A 221 0.11 0.13 6.00
C SER A 221 0.85 -0.20 4.70
N MET A 222 1.71 0.71 4.22
CA MET A 222 2.54 0.44 3.04
C MET A 222 3.46 -0.77 3.27
N TRP A 223 4.14 -0.82 4.42
CA TRP A 223 5.00 -1.94 4.77
C TRP A 223 4.20 -3.24 4.95
N ALA A 224 3.07 -3.20 5.65
CA ALA A 224 2.21 -4.36 5.91
C ALA A 224 1.68 -5.00 4.62
N ALA A 225 1.41 -4.21 3.58
CA ALA A 225 1.03 -4.70 2.24
C ALA A 225 2.10 -5.54 1.53
N SER A 226 3.34 -5.56 2.05
CA SER A 226 4.42 -6.41 1.55
C SER A 226 4.69 -7.63 2.43
N ALA A 227 4.10 -7.68 3.63
CA ALA A 227 4.37 -8.71 4.61
C ALA A 227 3.73 -10.06 4.20
N PRO A 228 4.44 -11.20 4.39
CA PRO A 228 3.87 -12.51 4.15
C PRO A 228 2.91 -12.89 5.28
N LEU A 229 1.61 -12.67 5.08
CA LEU A 229 0.59 -12.97 6.07
C LEU A 229 -0.16 -14.29 5.78
N PRO A 230 -0.66 -14.97 6.82
CA PRO A 230 -1.64 -16.04 6.66
C PRO A 230 -2.90 -15.53 5.93
N PRO A 231 -3.61 -16.38 5.17
CA PRO A 231 -4.78 -15.98 4.38
C PRO A 231 -5.94 -15.35 5.17
N ASP A 232 -5.99 -15.58 6.48
CA ASP A 232 -7.05 -15.10 7.37
C ASP A 232 -6.74 -13.75 8.03
N ILE A 233 -5.50 -13.26 7.89
CA ILE A 233 -5.07 -11.98 8.46
C ILE A 233 -4.95 -10.94 7.36
N ASP A 234 -5.80 -9.94 7.45
CA ASP A 234 -5.78 -8.76 6.58
C ASP A 234 -4.59 -7.84 6.90
N GLU A 235 -3.97 -7.28 5.88
CA GLU A 235 -2.79 -6.42 6.02
C GLU A 235 -3.07 -5.16 6.87
N PHE A 236 -4.29 -4.62 6.85
CA PHE A 236 -4.65 -3.49 7.71
C PHE A 236 -4.86 -3.88 9.17
N ILE A 237 -5.12 -5.16 9.48
CA ILE A 237 -5.09 -5.65 10.85
C ILE A 237 -3.65 -5.69 11.36
N LEU A 238 -2.72 -6.20 10.55
CA LEU A 238 -1.28 -6.16 10.89
C LEU A 238 -0.82 -4.71 11.09
N ALA A 239 -1.18 -3.82 10.16
CA ALA A 239 -0.83 -2.42 10.28
C ALA A 239 -1.39 -1.82 11.56
N GLY A 240 -2.68 -2.07 11.85
CA GLY A 240 -3.38 -1.67 13.05
C GLY A 240 -2.72 -2.16 14.34
N PHE A 241 -2.22 -3.39 14.33
CA PHE A 241 -1.49 -3.99 15.42
C PHE A 241 -0.14 -3.30 15.68
N ILE A 242 0.69 -3.15 14.64
CA ILE A 242 2.01 -2.49 14.74
C ILE A 242 1.84 -1.06 15.26
N ARG A 243 0.85 -0.32 14.74
CA ARG A 243 0.58 1.06 15.15
C ARG A 243 -0.26 1.21 16.42
N SER A 244 -0.74 0.09 17.00
CA SER A 244 -1.68 0.06 18.14
C SER A 244 -2.93 0.95 17.95
N LYS A 245 -3.38 1.09 16.69
CA LYS A 245 -4.46 2.01 16.30
C LYS A 245 -5.08 1.57 14.97
N SER A 246 -6.40 1.56 14.85
CA SER A 246 -7.11 1.18 13.63
C SER A 246 -6.68 2.00 12.42
N VAL A 247 -6.47 1.33 11.28
CA VAL A 247 -6.44 2.00 9.98
C VAL A 247 -7.86 2.44 9.64
N LYS A 248 -8.06 3.74 9.36
CA LYS A 248 -9.34 4.26 8.91
C LYS A 248 -9.50 3.98 7.42
N LEU A 249 -10.59 3.33 7.05
CA LEU A 249 -10.92 3.02 5.67
C LEU A 249 -12.13 3.83 5.20
N VAL A 250 -12.21 4.11 3.91
CA VAL A 250 -13.35 4.73 3.25
C VAL A 250 -13.74 3.90 2.04
N LYS A 251 -15.02 3.89 1.67
CA LYS A 251 -15.46 3.24 0.43
C LYS A 251 -14.98 4.05 -0.77
N CYS A 252 -14.45 3.35 -1.77
CA CYS A 252 -14.24 3.84 -3.11
C CYS A 252 -15.52 4.45 -3.71
N LYS A 253 -15.36 5.33 -4.70
CA LYS A 253 -16.46 6.07 -5.32
C LYS A 253 -17.18 5.28 -6.41
N SER A 254 -16.47 4.50 -7.21
CA SER A 254 -16.98 3.77 -8.37
C SER A 254 -17.00 2.25 -8.18
N ILE A 255 -16.25 1.71 -7.22
CA ILE A 255 -16.11 0.27 -7.00
C ILE A 255 -16.41 -0.15 -5.54
N PRO A 256 -16.83 -1.41 -5.28
CA PRO A 256 -17.20 -1.90 -3.95
C PRO A 256 -15.98 -2.28 -3.08
N ILE A 257 -14.97 -1.42 -3.02
CA ILE A 257 -13.72 -1.62 -2.26
C ILE A 257 -13.57 -0.54 -1.18
N GLU A 258 -12.97 -0.92 -0.06
CA GLU A 258 -12.52 0.00 0.97
C GLU A 258 -11.01 0.25 0.89
N VAL A 259 -10.60 1.52 0.94
CA VAL A 259 -9.22 2.00 0.85
C VAL A 259 -8.87 2.88 2.05
N PRO A 260 -7.60 3.06 2.42
CA PRO A 260 -7.23 3.95 3.52
C PRO A 260 -7.69 5.39 3.29
N ALA A 261 -8.27 5.99 4.33
CA ALA A 261 -8.91 7.31 4.25
C ALA A 261 -7.91 8.46 4.03
N HIS A 262 -6.63 8.27 4.38
CA HIS A 262 -5.57 9.26 4.27
C HIS A 262 -4.55 8.93 3.17
N SER A 263 -4.93 8.14 2.17
CA SER A 263 -4.10 7.92 0.99
C SER A 263 -3.95 9.20 0.16
N GLU A 264 -2.78 9.43 -0.42
CA GLU A 264 -2.53 10.60 -1.30
C GLU A 264 -3.24 10.44 -2.65
N ILE A 265 -3.20 9.25 -3.24
CA ILE A 265 -3.83 8.97 -4.55
C ILE A 265 -4.49 7.60 -4.51
N ILE A 266 -5.73 7.55 -4.99
CA ILE A 266 -6.49 6.31 -5.22
C ILE A 266 -6.88 6.26 -6.70
N ILE A 267 -6.63 5.11 -7.32
CA ILE A 267 -7.07 4.81 -8.69
C ILE A 267 -8.05 3.65 -8.58
N GLU A 268 -9.26 3.85 -9.09
CA GLU A 268 -10.34 2.87 -9.03
C GLU A 268 -10.59 2.29 -10.43
N GLY A 269 -10.68 0.96 -10.54
CA GLY A 269 -10.94 0.30 -11.82
C GLY A 269 -11.30 -1.17 -11.67
N GLU A 270 -11.26 -1.88 -12.79
CA GLU A 270 -11.54 -3.31 -12.85
C GLU A 270 -10.41 -4.04 -13.58
N GLN A 271 -10.00 -5.19 -13.05
CA GLN A 271 -9.15 -6.13 -13.75
C GLN A 271 -10.03 -7.02 -14.63
N THR A 272 -9.70 -7.11 -15.92
CA THR A 272 -10.45 -7.89 -16.91
C THR A 272 -9.71 -9.16 -17.31
N ASN A 273 -10.42 -10.27 -17.46
CA ASN A 273 -9.88 -11.46 -18.10
C ASN A 273 -9.81 -11.28 -19.62
N ILE A 274 -8.67 -11.62 -20.23
CA ILE A 274 -8.53 -11.65 -21.69
C ILE A 274 -8.71 -13.10 -22.16
N THR A 275 -9.71 -13.34 -23.01
CA THR A 275 -9.88 -14.60 -23.74
C THR A 275 -9.41 -14.40 -25.17
N LEU A 276 -8.35 -15.13 -25.57
CA LEU A 276 -7.91 -15.19 -26.96
C LEU A 276 -8.59 -16.39 -27.62
N THR A 277 -9.36 -16.14 -28.68
CA THR A 277 -9.87 -17.17 -29.57
C THR A 277 -9.13 -17.03 -30.90
N LEU A 278 -8.41 -18.07 -31.31
CA LEU A 278 -7.70 -18.16 -32.60
C LEU A 278 -8.55 -18.90 -33.63
#